data_AF-A0A2S2NKJ8-F1
#
_entry.id   AF-A0A2S2NKJ8-F1
#
_cell.length_a   1.000
_cell.length_b   1.000
_cell.length_c   1.000
_cell.angle_alpha   90.00
_cell.angle_beta   90.00
_cell.angle_gamma   90.00
#
_symmetry.space_group_name_H-M   'P 1'
#
loop_
_entity.id
_entity.type
_entity.pdbx_description
1 polymer ?
#
loop_
_entity_poly.entity_id
_entity_poly.type
_entity_poly.pdbx_seq_one_letter_code
_entity_poly.pdbx_strand_id
1 'polypeptide(L)'
;MVITLRTMVRPWMVALLMLLADRDRSFGISHGSAAHVAEVVPATTNEDVDVDAASVNATEIASVGCNYKGRSYDPGALVNTDQPCLKCTCVTGSLVCHLQVCPELPDPPPPGCVIVHKKNKCCAHLQCYYGSPLQNAQIKNTTDATTTEMTSSLSARLK
;
A
#
# COMPACT_ATOMS: atom_id res chain seq x y z
N MET A 1 22.99 -46.34 36.56
CA MET A 1 21.66 -46.80 36.10
C MET A 1 20.86 -45.59 35.64
N VAL A 2 20.81 -45.35 34.33
CA VAL A 2 20.08 -44.25 33.71
C VAL A 2 18.82 -44.87 33.09
N ILE A 3 17.70 -44.84 33.81
CA ILE A 3 16.42 -45.32 33.29
C ILE A 3 15.74 -44.14 32.63
N THR A 4 15.79 -44.14 31.30
CA THR A 4 15.17 -43.17 30.41
C THR A 4 13.66 -43.15 30.60
N LEU A 5 13.15 -42.12 31.29
CA LEU A 5 11.73 -41.85 31.52
C LEU A 5 11.01 -41.32 30.27
N ARG A 6 11.28 -41.92 29.09
CA ARG A 6 10.83 -41.42 27.77
C ARG A 6 9.81 -42.30 27.04
N THR A 7 9.23 -43.33 27.67
CA THR A 7 8.36 -44.28 26.97
C THR A 7 7.04 -44.63 27.68
N MET A 8 6.55 -43.76 28.57
CA MET A 8 5.22 -43.93 29.19
C MET A 8 4.10 -43.11 28.53
N VAL A 9 4.29 -42.66 27.29
CA VAL A 9 3.13 -42.28 26.45
C VAL A 9 2.67 -43.56 25.78
N ARG A 10 1.79 -44.28 26.48
CA ARG A 10 1.18 -45.52 25.98
C ARG A 10 0.63 -45.26 24.55
N PRO A 11 0.87 -46.16 23.58
CA PRO A 11 0.51 -45.96 22.17
C PRO A 11 -1.00 -45.77 21.92
N TRP A 12 -1.86 -46.24 22.84
CA TRP A 12 -3.31 -45.99 22.81
C TRP A 12 -3.70 -44.50 22.86
N MET A 13 -2.90 -43.62 23.48
CA MET A 13 -3.21 -42.18 23.56
C MET A 13 -2.95 -41.47 22.24
N VAL A 14 -1.93 -41.88 21.49
CA VAL A 14 -1.66 -41.36 20.14
C VAL A 14 -2.74 -41.83 19.16
N ALA A 15 -3.19 -43.08 19.28
CA ALA A 15 -4.31 -43.61 18.49
C ALA A 15 -5.63 -42.87 18.78
N LEU A 16 -5.92 -42.53 20.04
CA LEU A 16 -7.13 -41.78 20.41
C LEU A 16 -7.12 -40.33 19.91
N LEU A 17 -5.95 -39.67 19.91
CA LEU A 17 -5.79 -38.31 19.37
C LEU A 17 -5.96 -38.26 17.84
N MET A 18 -5.50 -39.28 17.10
CA MET A 18 -5.64 -39.34 15.64
C MET A 18 -7.08 -39.63 15.18
N LEU A 19 -7.91 -40.30 15.99
CA LEU A 19 -9.31 -40.60 15.65
C LEU A 19 -10.27 -39.42 15.83
N LEU A 20 -9.87 -38.36 16.54
CA LEU A 20 -10.71 -37.16 16.75
C LEU A 20 -10.47 -36.04 15.73
N ALA A 21 -9.45 -36.16 14.86
CA ALA A 21 -9.16 -35.19 13.81
C ALA A 21 -9.79 -35.53 12.44
N ASP A 22 -10.49 -36.66 12.30
CA ASP A 22 -11.12 -37.13 11.04
C ASP A 22 -12.65 -36.85 10.99
N ARG A 23 -13.08 -35.68 11.46
CA ARG A 23 -14.47 -35.18 11.31
C ARG A 23 -14.55 -33.99 10.35
N ASP A 24 -13.73 -33.97 9.30
CA ASP A 24 -13.89 -33.00 8.21
C ASP A 24 -13.56 -33.63 6.85
N ARG A 25 -14.30 -34.69 6.49
CA ARG A 25 -14.24 -35.26 5.14
C ARG A 25 -15.46 -36.09 4.76
N SER A 26 -16.57 -35.44 4.41
CA SER A 26 -17.61 -35.89 3.45
C SER A 26 -18.68 -34.80 3.42
N PHE A 27 -19.17 -34.29 2.29
CA PHE A 27 -19.73 -34.91 1.08
C PHE A 27 -19.62 -33.87 -0.08
N GLY A 28 -19.58 -34.20 -1.37
CA GLY A 28 -19.83 -35.47 -2.02
C GLY A 28 -19.43 -35.41 -3.51
N ILE A 29 -19.26 -36.60 -4.06
CA ILE A 29 -19.15 -36.90 -5.49
C ILE A 29 -20.55 -36.71 -6.09
N SER A 30 -20.67 -36.00 -7.21
CA SER A 30 -21.77 -36.25 -8.14
C SER A 30 -21.23 -36.42 -9.56
N HIS A 31 -21.71 -37.50 -10.16
CA HIS A 31 -21.51 -37.96 -11.53
C HIS A 31 -21.89 -36.89 -12.57
N GLY A 32 -21.25 -36.98 -13.74
CA GLY A 32 -21.57 -36.18 -14.90
C GLY A 32 -22.78 -36.66 -15.71
N SER A 33 -23.03 -35.84 -16.73
CA SER A 33 -23.78 -36.07 -17.98
C SER A 33 -25.22 -35.55 -18.08
N ALA A 34 -25.34 -34.68 -19.10
CA ALA A 34 -26.42 -34.51 -20.07
C ALA A 34 -27.67 -33.71 -19.69
N ALA A 35 -27.70 -32.50 -20.28
CA ALA A 35 -28.81 -31.91 -21.02
C ALA A 35 -30.15 -31.73 -20.29
N HIS A 36 -30.45 -30.49 -19.90
CA HIS A 36 -31.74 -29.84 -20.17
C HIS A 36 -31.52 -28.32 -20.28
N VAL A 37 -31.58 -27.81 -21.51
CA VAL A 37 -31.86 -26.39 -21.76
C VAL A 37 -33.34 -26.21 -21.47
N ALA A 38 -33.65 -25.60 -20.33
CA ALA A 38 -34.98 -25.08 -20.03
C ALA A 38 -34.87 -23.57 -20.04
N GLU A 39 -35.41 -23.01 -21.12
CA GLU A 39 -35.76 -21.62 -21.31
C GLU A 39 -36.59 -21.13 -20.13
N VAL A 40 -36.10 -20.10 -19.43
CA VAL A 40 -36.93 -19.29 -18.54
C VAL A 40 -36.67 -17.85 -18.91
N VAL A 41 -37.57 -17.31 -19.73
CA VAL A 41 -37.81 -15.88 -19.89
C VAL A 41 -38.65 -15.42 -18.69
N PRO A 42 -38.18 -14.49 -17.85
CA PRO A 42 -39.07 -13.67 -17.07
C PRO A 42 -39.27 -12.35 -17.81
N ALA A 43 -40.50 -12.13 -18.23
CA ALA A 43 -40.99 -10.83 -18.67
C ALA A 43 -40.89 -9.82 -17.52
N THR A 44 -40.22 -8.71 -17.82
CA THR A 44 -40.34 -7.34 -17.28
C THR A 44 -41.26 -7.13 -16.07
N THR A 45 -40.75 -6.51 -15.00
CA THR A 45 -41.29 -5.24 -14.47
C THR A 45 -40.38 -4.65 -13.38
N ASN A 46 -39.62 -3.63 -13.77
CA ASN A 46 -39.44 -2.35 -13.07
C ASN A 46 -38.31 -2.21 -12.02
N GLU A 47 -37.42 -1.26 -12.34
CA GLU A 47 -36.37 -0.61 -11.53
C GLU A 47 -35.07 -1.40 -11.34
N ASP A 48 -34.62 -2.09 -12.39
CA ASP A 48 -33.20 -2.36 -12.61
C ASP A 48 -32.54 -1.03 -12.99
N VAL A 49 -31.85 -0.38 -12.04
CA VAL A 49 -30.90 0.67 -12.38
C VAL A 49 -29.68 -0.03 -12.99
N ASP A 50 -29.80 -0.36 -14.27
CA ASP A 50 -28.66 -0.61 -15.15
C ASP A 50 -27.84 0.68 -15.13
N VAL A 51 -26.76 0.70 -14.33
CA VAL A 51 -25.74 1.73 -14.46
C VAL A 51 -24.96 1.37 -15.71
N ASP A 52 -25.52 1.78 -16.85
CA ASP A 52 -24.87 1.81 -18.14
C ASP A 52 -23.46 2.39 -17.96
N ALA A 53 -22.44 1.56 -18.12
CA ALA A 53 -21.03 1.98 -18.17
C ALA A 53 -20.71 2.69 -19.51
N ALA A 54 -21.69 3.37 -20.09
CA ALA A 54 -21.59 4.09 -21.34
C ALA A 54 -22.10 5.54 -21.13
N SER A 55 -21.17 6.48 -21.28
CA SER A 55 -21.42 7.94 -21.31
C SER A 55 -21.60 8.67 -19.98
N VAL A 56 -20.83 8.30 -18.95
CA VAL A 56 -20.36 9.35 -18.03
C VAL A 56 -19.35 10.21 -18.77
N ASN A 57 -19.64 11.50 -18.96
CA ASN A 57 -18.73 12.45 -19.60
C ASN A 57 -17.35 12.34 -18.92
N ALA A 58 -16.27 12.17 -19.68
CA ALA A 58 -14.92 12.02 -19.10
C ALA A 58 -14.54 13.19 -18.16
N THR A 59 -15.10 14.38 -18.43
CA THR A 59 -15.01 15.58 -17.59
C THR A 59 -15.74 15.47 -16.26
N GLU A 60 -16.85 14.73 -16.22
CA GLU A 60 -17.68 14.51 -15.02
C GLU A 60 -17.08 13.41 -14.13
N ILE A 61 -16.51 12.35 -14.72
CA ILE A 61 -15.77 11.31 -13.97
C ILE A 61 -14.54 11.90 -13.26
N ALA A 62 -13.85 12.85 -13.91
CA ALA A 62 -12.73 13.58 -13.33
C ALA A 62 -13.12 14.42 -12.09
N SER A 63 -14.41 14.72 -11.92
CA SER A 63 -14.95 15.45 -10.77
C SER A 63 -15.43 14.54 -9.62
N VAL A 64 -15.39 13.21 -9.80
CA VAL A 64 -15.83 12.25 -8.78
C VAL A 64 -14.80 12.15 -7.65
N GLY A 65 -15.19 12.59 -6.46
CA GLY A 65 -14.40 12.46 -5.23
C GLY A 65 -14.33 11.02 -4.71
N CYS A 66 -13.38 10.76 -3.80
CA CYS A 66 -13.14 9.45 -3.21
C CYS A 66 -13.63 9.39 -1.77
N ASN A 67 -14.11 8.24 -1.31
CA ASN A 67 -14.35 8.00 0.11
C ASN A 67 -13.29 7.07 0.70
N TYR A 68 -12.64 7.48 1.77
CA TYR A 68 -11.69 6.67 2.52
C TYR A 68 -11.92 6.81 4.02
N LYS A 69 -12.18 5.67 4.68
CA LYS A 69 -12.46 5.59 6.13
C LYS A 69 -13.58 6.53 6.59
N GLY A 70 -14.64 6.65 5.80
CA GLY A 70 -15.78 7.52 6.11
C GLY A 70 -15.50 9.01 5.90
N ARG A 71 -14.36 9.39 5.33
CA ARG A 71 -14.06 10.76 4.90
C ARG A 71 -14.09 10.85 3.37
N SER A 72 -14.75 11.89 2.86
CA SER A 72 -14.74 12.21 1.43
C SER A 72 -13.57 13.12 1.10
N TYR A 73 -12.95 12.88 -0.05
CA TYR A 73 -11.78 13.58 -0.58
C TYR A 73 -12.08 14.05 -2.00
N ASP A 74 -11.74 15.30 -2.31
CA ASP A 74 -11.90 15.83 -3.65
C ASP A 74 -10.93 15.15 -4.64
N PRO A 75 -11.27 15.11 -5.94
CA PRO A 75 -10.33 14.68 -6.98
C PRO A 75 -9.01 15.46 -6.90
N GLY A 76 -7.89 14.74 -6.97
CA GLY A 76 -6.55 15.29 -6.83
C GLY A 76 -6.10 15.53 -5.38
N ALA A 77 -6.97 15.37 -4.38
CA ALA A 77 -6.60 15.57 -2.99
C ALA A 77 -5.69 14.44 -2.47
N LEU A 78 -4.73 14.81 -1.61
CA LEU A 78 -3.84 13.87 -0.93
C LEU A 78 -4.55 13.27 0.28
N VAL A 79 -4.55 11.94 0.38
CA VAL A 79 -5.20 11.19 1.45
C VAL A 79 -4.16 10.80 2.50
N ASN A 80 -4.31 11.32 3.72
CA ASN A 80 -3.52 10.86 4.87
C ASN A 80 -3.99 9.47 5.31
N THR A 81 -3.23 8.45 4.94
CA THR A 81 -3.44 7.08 5.41
C THR A 81 -2.66 6.81 6.70
N ASP A 82 -2.97 5.69 7.36
CA ASP A 82 -2.21 5.24 8.53
C ASP A 82 -0.81 4.70 8.15
N GLN A 83 -0.57 4.49 6.86
CA GLN A 83 0.67 3.95 6.31
C GLN A 83 1.58 5.11 5.90
N PRO A 84 2.61 5.46 6.70
CA PRO A 84 3.42 6.65 6.45
C PRO A 84 4.25 6.56 5.15
N CYS A 85 4.44 5.34 4.64
CA CYS A 85 5.13 5.08 3.37
C CYS A 85 4.22 5.11 2.14
N LEU A 86 2.90 5.15 2.33
CA LEU A 86 1.94 5.24 1.22
C LEU A 86 1.48 6.69 1.07
N LYS A 87 1.72 7.24 -0.11
CA LYS A 87 1.13 8.51 -0.53
C LYS A 87 -0.01 8.20 -1.48
N CYS A 88 -1.22 8.41 -1.01
CA CYS A 88 -2.43 8.16 -1.78
C CYS A 88 -3.04 9.48 -2.26
N THR A 89 -3.53 9.47 -3.48
CA THR A 89 -4.22 10.60 -4.09
C THR A 89 -5.55 10.11 -4.62
N CYS A 90 -6.60 10.91 -4.47
CA CYS A 90 -7.88 10.62 -5.10
C CYS A 90 -7.81 10.92 -6.60
N VAL A 91 -8.12 9.95 -7.45
CA VAL A 91 -8.16 10.11 -8.91
C VAL A 91 -9.44 9.44 -9.41
N THR A 92 -10.35 10.22 -10.01
CA THR A 92 -11.58 9.71 -10.66
C THR A 92 -12.37 8.72 -9.79
N GLY A 93 -12.67 9.09 -8.54
CA GLY A 93 -13.41 8.26 -7.59
C GLY A 93 -12.64 7.09 -6.95
N SER A 94 -11.37 6.88 -7.32
CA SER A 94 -10.51 5.81 -6.78
C SER A 94 -9.27 6.35 -6.08
N LEU A 95 -8.79 5.66 -5.05
CA LEU A 95 -7.52 6.00 -4.40
C LEU A 95 -6.36 5.35 -5.16
N VAL A 96 -5.45 6.19 -5.66
CA VAL A 96 -4.19 5.76 -6.27
C VAL A 96 -3.07 5.98 -5.27
N CYS A 97 -2.41 4.90 -4.85
CA CYS A 97 -1.38 4.94 -3.82
C CYS A 97 0.00 4.59 -4.39
N HIS A 98 1.00 5.39 -4.02
CA HIS A 98 2.39 5.14 -4.35
C HIS A 98 3.17 4.80 -3.07
N LEU A 99 3.91 3.70 -3.12
CA LEU A 99 4.81 3.29 -2.05
C LEU A 99 6.14 4.02 -2.18
N GLN A 100 6.52 4.78 -1.16
CA GLN A 100 7.89 5.24 -1.02
C GLN A 100 8.74 4.12 -0.42
N VAL A 101 9.76 3.72 -1.18
CA VAL A 101 10.82 2.86 -0.68
C VAL A 101 11.86 3.72 0.03
N CYS A 102 12.38 3.23 1.15
CA CYS A 102 13.39 3.94 1.91
C CYS A 102 14.78 3.80 1.29
N PRO A 103 15.62 4.85 1.39
CA PRO A 103 17.00 4.75 0.96
C PRO A 103 17.74 3.74 1.84
N GLU A 104 18.71 3.05 1.24
CA GLU A 104 19.65 2.22 1.98
C GLU A 104 20.50 3.11 2.89
N LEU A 105 20.68 2.71 4.15
CA LEU A 105 21.55 3.41 5.09
C LEU A 105 22.84 2.60 5.27
N PRO A 106 23.98 3.27 5.50
CA PRO A 106 25.25 2.60 5.74
C PRO A 106 25.22 1.81 7.07
N ASP A 107 25.62 0.54 6.99
CA ASP A 107 25.86 -0.35 8.12
C ASP A 107 27.34 -0.83 8.09
N PRO A 108 28.15 -0.51 9.12
CA PRO A 108 27.80 0.20 10.35
C PRO A 108 27.63 1.72 10.15
N PRO A 109 26.83 2.40 11.00
CA PRO A 109 26.70 3.85 10.97
C PRO A 109 28.06 4.56 11.15
N PRO A 110 28.30 5.71 10.47
CA PRO A 110 29.51 6.49 10.66
C PRO A 110 29.71 6.94 12.12
N PRO A 111 30.97 7.14 12.55
CA PRO A 111 31.25 7.58 13.92
C PRO A 111 30.61 8.93 14.21
N GLY A 112 29.88 9.02 15.32
CA GLY A 112 29.13 10.21 15.72
C GLY A 112 27.72 10.32 15.13
N CYS A 113 27.30 9.35 14.31
CA CYS A 113 25.95 9.28 13.75
C CYS A 113 25.18 8.06 14.27
N VAL A 114 23.85 8.20 14.38
CA VAL A 114 22.94 7.12 14.78
C VAL A 114 21.71 7.08 13.87
N ILE A 115 21.21 5.87 13.57
CA ILE A 115 19.99 5.70 12.77
C ILE A 115 18.77 5.91 13.68
N VAL A 116 17.93 6.89 13.36
CA VAL A 116 16.74 7.23 14.15
C VAL A 116 15.46 6.96 13.35
N HIS A 117 14.56 6.18 13.95
CA HIS A 117 13.21 5.95 13.44
C HIS A 117 12.21 6.81 14.19
N LYS A 118 11.53 7.73 13.49
CA LYS A 118 10.49 8.59 14.08
C LYS A 118 9.10 8.03 13.78
N LYS A 119 8.20 8.12 14.77
CA LYS A 119 6.78 7.80 14.56
C LYS A 119 6.21 8.68 13.43
N ASN A 120 5.35 8.10 12.59
CA ASN A 120 4.71 8.77 11.45
C ASN A 120 5.68 9.24 10.34
N LYS A 121 6.91 8.74 10.31
CA LYS A 121 7.82 8.89 9.17
C LYS A 121 8.02 7.54 8.51
N CYS A 122 8.00 7.53 7.17
CA CYS A 122 8.22 6.31 6.40
C CYS A 122 9.63 5.76 6.65
N CYS A 123 10.63 6.63 6.59
CA CYS A 123 12.02 6.23 6.59
C CYS A 123 12.78 6.69 7.84
N ALA A 124 13.75 5.87 8.21
CA ALA A 124 14.77 6.25 9.17
C ALA A 124 15.69 7.33 8.60
N HIS A 125 16.31 8.09 9.48
CA HIS A 125 17.29 9.10 9.10
C HIS A 125 18.52 9.01 10.01
N LEU A 126 19.70 9.33 9.46
CA LEU A 126 20.94 9.43 10.20
C LEU A 126 20.99 10.74 10.98
N GLN A 127 21.01 10.66 12.30
CA GLN A 127 21.20 11.80 13.19
C GLN A 127 22.65 11.83 13.64
N CYS A 128 23.40 12.86 13.23
CA CYS A 128 24.80 13.02 13.61
C CYS A 128 24.97 14.08 14.69
N TYR A 129 25.82 13.80 15.66
CA TYR A 129 26.12 14.67 16.80
C TYR A 129 27.58 15.11 16.71
N TYR A 130 27.88 16.00 15.76
CA TYR A 130 29.15 16.72 15.73
C TYR A 130 28.94 18.07 16.42
N GLY A 131 29.58 18.28 17.57
CA GLY A 131 29.47 19.54 18.30
C GLY A 131 30.09 20.71 17.53
N SER A 132 29.27 21.72 17.21
CA SER A 132 29.63 23.12 16.89
C SER A 132 29.86 23.51 15.40
N PRO A 133 29.80 24.82 15.06
CA PRO A 133 29.11 25.39 13.89
C PRO A 133 29.99 25.51 12.64
N LEU A 134 30.65 24.43 12.23
CA LEU A 134 31.44 24.42 10.98
C LEU A 134 30.75 23.68 9.82
N GLN A 135 29.48 23.29 9.98
CA GLN A 135 28.70 22.70 8.89
C GLN A 135 27.74 23.66 8.18
N ASN A 136 27.70 24.94 8.58
CA ASN A 136 27.08 26.00 7.75
C ASN A 136 27.80 26.19 6.40
N ALA A 137 28.93 25.52 6.17
CA ALA A 137 29.69 25.61 4.93
C ALA A 137 29.18 24.69 3.80
N GLN A 138 28.25 23.75 4.02
CA GLN A 138 27.85 22.79 2.97
C GLN A 138 26.34 22.61 2.77
N ILE A 139 25.49 23.47 3.33
CA ILE A 139 24.10 23.62 2.86
C ILE A 139 23.83 25.10 2.52
N LYS A 140 24.57 25.62 1.53
CA LYS A 140 23.99 26.57 0.56
C LYS A 140 23.44 25.73 -0.60
N ASN A 141 22.45 24.89 -0.33
CA ASN A 141 21.62 24.37 -1.40
C ASN A 141 20.54 25.40 -1.66
N THR A 142 20.86 26.26 -2.63
CA THR A 142 19.97 27.08 -3.46
C THR A 142 18.58 26.46 -3.61
N THR A 143 17.64 26.87 -2.78
CA THR A 143 16.20 26.91 -3.10
C THR A 143 15.49 27.79 -2.09
N ASP A 144 15.96 29.05 -1.96
CA ASP A 144 15.04 30.12 -1.58
C ASP A 144 14.83 30.96 -2.83
N ALA A 145 13.62 30.87 -3.35
CA ALA A 145 13.16 31.65 -4.47
C ALA A 145 13.06 33.10 -4.01
N THR A 146 14.00 33.95 -4.42
CA THR A 146 13.80 35.39 -4.45
C THR A 146 14.50 35.94 -5.68
N THR A 147 13.67 36.18 -6.70
CA THR A 147 13.66 37.43 -7.47
C THR A 147 14.82 37.67 -8.45
N THR A 148 14.47 37.51 -9.73
CA THR A 148 14.83 38.41 -10.83
C THR A 148 16.28 38.42 -11.30
N GLU A 149 16.58 37.64 -12.34
CA GLU A 149 17.40 38.09 -13.48
C GLU A 149 16.90 37.41 -14.77
N MET A 150 15.82 37.94 -15.36
CA MET A 150 15.69 37.92 -16.81
C MET A 150 16.64 39.00 -17.33
N THR A 151 17.79 38.64 -17.88
CA THR A 151 18.48 39.30 -19.01
C THR A 151 19.88 38.73 -19.18
N SER A 152 20.39 38.71 -20.41
CA SER A 152 21.79 38.41 -20.81
C SER A 152 22.12 36.96 -21.21
N SER A 153 21.40 36.41 -22.19
CA SER A 153 21.96 35.34 -23.03
C SER A 153 21.47 35.39 -24.48
N LEU A 154 21.35 36.59 -25.06
CA LEU A 154 20.95 36.81 -26.46
C LEU A 154 21.68 38.03 -27.07
N SER A 155 23.02 37.99 -27.17
CA SER A 155 23.75 38.91 -28.07
C SER A 155 25.23 38.52 -28.26
N ALA A 156 25.52 37.31 -28.77
CA ALA A 156 26.89 36.98 -29.21
C ALA A 156 26.97 35.95 -30.34
N ARG A 157 25.98 35.92 -31.25
CA ARG A 157 26.08 35.18 -32.52
C ARG A 157 25.61 36.05 -33.68
N LEU A 158 26.43 37.05 -34.03
CA LEU A 158 26.47 37.67 -35.35
C LEU A 158 27.86 38.30 -35.54
N LYS A 159 28.75 37.55 -36.16
CA LYS A 159 29.84 38.05 -36.99
C LYS A 159 29.98 37.07 -38.15
#